data_AF-A0A067Q6W2-F1
#
_entry.id   AF-A0A067Q6W2-F1
#
_cell.length_a   1.000
_cell.length_b   1.000
_cell.length_c   1.000
_cell.angle_alpha   90.00
_cell.angle_beta   90.00
_cell.angle_gamma   90.00
#
_symmetry.space_group_name_H-M   'P 1'
#
loop_
_entity.id
_entity.type
_entity.pdbx_description
1 polymer ?
#
loop_
_entity_poly.entity_id
_entity_poly.type
_entity_poly.pdbx_seq_one_letter_code
_entity_poly.pdbx_strand_id
1 'polypeptide(L)'
;TPYPDLENAIVAQLKAIHTFGGCVQQPIAGAVIWSHISHSAPHLLEKGFKISDLWVHKFLSGTLNWTMRKATRATQKVPEN
;
A
#
# COMPACT_ATOMS: atom_id res chain seq x y z
N THR A 1 13.59 -11.44 1.28
CA THR A 1 13.75 -10.08 1.84
C THR A 1 14.13 -10.20 3.31
N PRO A 2 14.91 -9.27 3.87
CA PRO A 2 15.53 -9.42 5.20
C PRO A 2 14.56 -9.34 6.40
N TYR A 3 13.27 -9.08 6.20
CA TYR A 3 12.27 -8.96 7.27
C TYR A 3 10.97 -9.72 6.93
N PRO A 4 10.98 -11.05 6.95
CA PRO A 4 9.81 -11.86 6.58
C PRO A 4 8.62 -11.66 7.52
N ASP A 5 8.86 -11.42 8.82
CA ASP A 5 7.79 -11.23 9.80
C ASP A 5 7.01 -9.93 9.58
N LEU A 6 7.72 -8.86 9.20
CA LEU A 6 7.15 -7.56 8.89
C LEU A 6 6.30 -7.64 7.62
N GLU A 7 6.79 -8.34 6.60
CA GLU A 7 6.04 -8.56 5.37
C GLU A 7 4.77 -9.38 5.62
N ASN A 8 4.85 -10.43 6.44
CA ASN A 8 3.69 -11.24 6.80
C ASN A 8 2.63 -10.43 7.55
N ALA A 9 3.03 -9.57 8.49
CA ALA A 9 2.10 -8.71 9.22
C ALA A 9 1.39 -7.70 8.32
N ILE A 10 2.14 -7.05 7.43
CA ILE A 10 1.58 -6.13 6.42
C ILE A 10 0.61 -6.86 5.49
N VAL A 11 1.01 -8.01 4.97
CA VAL A 11 0.18 -8.83 4.06
C VAL A 11 -1.10 -9.28 4.76
N ALA A 12 -1.02 -9.71 6.02
CA ALA A 12 -2.18 -10.11 6.80
C ALA A 12 -3.17 -8.95 6.98
N GLN A 13 -2.68 -7.75 7.30
CA GLN A 13 -3.54 -6.58 7.48
C GLN A 13 -4.17 -6.11 6.17
N LEU A 14 -3.41 -6.10 5.07
CA LEU A 14 -3.95 -5.74 3.75
C LEU A 14 -5.00 -6.75 3.28
N LYS A 15 -4.77 -8.05 3.51
CA LYS A 15 -5.77 -9.10 3.25
C LYS A 15 -7.01 -8.91 4.10
N ALA A 16 -6.87 -8.57 5.39
CA ALA A 16 -8.00 -8.30 6.26
C ALA A 16 -8.86 -7.14 5.70
N ILE A 17 -8.24 -6.02 5.31
CA ILE A 17 -8.95 -4.87 4.71
C ILE A 17 -9.70 -5.30 3.44
N HIS A 18 -9.06 -6.10 2.58
CA HIS A 18 -9.69 -6.60 1.37
C HIS A 18 -10.86 -7.55 1.65
N THR A 19 -10.72 -8.47 2.61
CA THR A 19 -11.79 -9.41 3.01
C THR A 19 -12.99 -8.68 3.62
N PHE A 20 -12.76 -7.57 4.33
CA PHE A 20 -13.82 -6.69 4.83
C PHE A 20 -14.53 -5.86 3.73
N GLY A 21 -14.16 -6.05 2.46
CA GLY A 21 -14.76 -5.34 1.32
C GLY A 21 -14.15 -3.95 1.08
N GLY A 22 -13.07 -3.61 1.78
CA GLY A 22 -12.33 -2.38 1.56
C GLY A 22 -11.51 -2.42 0.28
N CYS A 23 -11.66 -1.41 -0.57
CA CYS A 23 -10.76 -1.21 -1.70
C CYS A 23 -9.37 -0.81 -1.19
N VAL A 24 -8.37 -1.70 -1.38
CA VAL A 24 -6.98 -1.39 -1.06
C VAL A 24 -6.40 -0.47 -2.13
N GLN A 25 -6.57 0.83 -1.91
CA GLN A 25 -5.96 1.87 -2.73
C GLN A 25 -4.50 2.10 -2.31
N GLN A 26 -3.70 2.61 -3.25
CA GLN A 26 -2.29 2.94 -3.05
C GLN A 26 -1.98 3.77 -1.78
N PRO A 27 -2.69 4.87 -1.47
CA PRO A 27 -2.43 5.64 -0.25
C PRO A 27 -2.71 4.83 1.03
N ILE A 28 -3.76 4.00 1.03
CA ILE A 28 -4.10 3.16 2.19
C ILE A 28 -3.03 2.09 2.39
N ALA A 29 -2.62 1.41 1.31
CA ALA A 29 -1.55 0.42 1.37
C ALA A 29 -0.23 1.05 1.85
N GLY A 30 0.13 2.23 1.32
CA GLY A 30 1.30 2.97 1.74
C GLY A 30 1.27 3.34 3.22
N ALA A 31 0.12 3.80 3.73
CA ALA A 31 -0.05 4.14 5.15
C ALA A 31 0.08 2.91 6.07
N VAL A 32 -0.51 1.77 5.70
CA VAL A 32 -0.38 0.51 6.46
C VAL A 32 1.09 0.05 6.50
N ILE A 33 1.76 0.07 5.35
CA ILE A 33 3.18 -0.32 5.27
C ILE A 33 4.05 0.63 6.09
N TRP A 34 3.82 1.93 5.97
CA TRP A 34 4.55 2.94 6.75
C TRP A 34 4.36 2.75 8.26
N SER A 35 3.12 2.52 8.72
CA SER A 35 2.84 2.26 10.13
C SER A 35 3.59 1.04 10.66
N HIS A 36 3.64 -0.05 9.90
CA HIS A 36 4.36 -1.27 10.29
C HIS A 36 5.86 -1.07 10.35
N ILE A 37 6.43 -0.36 9.37
CA ILE A 37 7.86 -0.06 9.33
C ILE A 37 8.23 0.90 10.47
N SER A 38 7.45 1.96 10.71
CA SER A 38 7.69 2.90 11.81
C SER A 38 7.67 2.22 13.18
N HIS A 39 6.81 1.20 13.36
CA HIS A 39 6.69 0.52 14.65
C HIS A 39 7.69 -0.61 14.85
N SER A 40 7.95 -1.40 13.81
CA SER A 40 8.75 -2.64 13.91
C SER A 40 10.21 -2.47 13.48
N ALA A 41 10.48 -1.50 12.61
CA ALA A 41 11.80 -1.29 12.02
C ALA A 41 12.06 0.19 11.68
N PRO A 42 11.99 1.11 12.67
CA PRO A 42 12.18 2.54 12.44
C PRO A 42 13.55 2.87 11.84
N HIS A 43 14.57 2.06 12.13
CA HIS A 43 15.93 2.18 11.57
C HIS A 43 15.98 2.11 10.04
N LEU A 44 14.97 1.53 9.37
CA LEU A 44 14.88 1.55 7.91
C LEU A 44 14.55 2.94 7.38
N LEU A 45 13.65 3.66 8.05
CA LEU A 45 13.28 5.03 7.68
C LEU A 45 14.44 6.00 7.91
N GLU A 46 15.19 5.81 9.01
CA GLU A 46 16.38 6.60 9.31
C GLU A 46 17.50 6.41 8.28
N LYS A 47 17.62 5.21 7.69
CA LYS A 47 18.56 4.91 6.61
C LYS A 47 18.15 5.45 5.24
N GLY A 48 17.08 6.25 5.19
CA GLY A 48 16.61 6.90 3.96
C GLY A 48 15.69 6.03 3.10
N PHE A 49 15.13 4.94 3.64
CA PHE A 49 14.14 4.16 2.93
C PHE A 49 12.88 5.00 2.68
N LYS A 50 12.57 5.26 1.41
CA LYS A 50 11.38 6.01 1.00
C LYS A 50 10.30 5.07 0.47
N ILE A 51 9.16 5.08 1.13
CA ILE A 51 7.94 4.42 0.66
C ILE A 51 7.36 5.30 -0.46
N SER A 52 7.83 5.07 -1.68
CA SER A 52 7.28 5.71 -2.87
C SER A 52 6.08 4.93 -3.40
N ASP A 53 5.19 5.64 -4.10
CA ASP A 53 4.04 5.04 -4.78
C ASP A 53 4.45 3.87 -5.68
N LEU A 54 5.52 4.03 -6.45
CA LEU A 54 6.06 2.98 -7.31
C LEU A 54 6.52 1.76 -6.51
N TRP A 55 7.14 1.97 -5.35
CA TRP A 55 7.58 0.88 -4.48
C TRP A 55 6.38 0.14 -3.89
N VAL A 56 5.37 0.85 -3.39
CA VAL A 56 4.12 0.26 -2.88
C VAL A 56 3.43 -0.55 -3.99
N HIS A 57 3.40 -0.02 -5.21
CA HIS A 57 2.82 -0.74 -6.35
C HIS A 57 3.57 -2.04 -6.65
N LYS A 58 4.91 -2.00 -6.71
CA LYS A 58 5.75 -3.20 -6.89
C LYS A 58 5.59 -4.19 -5.74
N PHE A 59 5.40 -3.70 -4.52
CA PHE A 59 5.19 -4.56 -3.35
C PHE A 59 3.84 -5.28 -3.43
N LEU A 60 2.75 -4.58 -3.76
CA LEU A 60 1.43 -5.21 -3.88
C LEU A 60 1.34 -6.17 -5.07
N SER A 61 1.92 -5.81 -6.22
CA SER A 61 1.94 -6.70 -7.38
C SER A 61 2.89 -7.89 -7.18
N GLY A 62 4.04 -7.70 -6.56
CA GLY A 62 5.01 -8.77 -6.33
C GLY A 62 4.63 -9.73 -5.21
N THR A 63 4.04 -9.23 -4.12
CA THR A 63 3.78 -10.02 -2.89
C THR A 63 2.37 -10.58 -2.85
N LEU A 64 1.39 -9.78 -3.29
CA LEU A 64 -0.04 -10.13 -3.23
C LEU A 64 -0.61 -10.49 -4.60
N ASN A 65 0.15 -10.30 -5.68
CA ASN A 65 -0.33 -10.43 -7.07
C ASN A 65 -1.56 -9.56 -7.35
N TRP A 66 -1.70 -8.46 -6.62
CA TRP A 66 -2.82 -7.54 -6.74
C TRP A 66 -2.49 -6.47 -7.77
N THR A 67 -3.28 -6.43 -8.84
CA THR A 67 -3.27 -5.30 -9.76
C THR A 67 -4.05 -4.16 -9.13
N MET A 68 -3.36 -3.05 -8.84
CA MET A 68 -4.06 -1.83 -8.41
C MET A 68 -5.02 -1.41 -9.52
N ARG A 69 -6.32 -1.36 -9.21
CA ARG A 69 -7.26 -0.71 -10.11
C ARG A 69 -6.89 0.77 -10.18
N LYS A 70 -6.59 1.25 -11.39
CA LYS A 70 -6.44 2.68 -11.66
C LYS A 70 -7.73 3.35 -11.23
N ALA A 71 -7.68 4.22 -10.23
CA ALA A 71 -8.86 4.98 -9.83
C ALA A 71 -9.39 5.67 -11.09
N THR A 72 -10.66 5.44 -11.41
CA THR A 72 -11.31 6.04 -12.57
C THR A 72 -11.30 7.56 -12.37
N ARG A 73 -10.38 8.26 -13.06
CA ARG A 73 -10.43 9.71 -13.24
C ARG A 73 -11.59 10.04 -14.18
N ALA A 74 -12.81 9.74 -13.76
CA ALA A 74 -13.98 10.33 -14.39
C ALA A 74 -14.14 11.71 -13.75
N THR A 75 -13.42 12.69 -14.28
CA THR A 75 -13.85 14.09 -14.14
C THR A 75 -15.17 14.17 -14.89
N GLN A 76 -16.28 14.05 -14.17
CA GLN A 76 -17.61 14.28 -14.72
C GLN A 76 -17.59 15.72 -15.23
N LYS A 77 -17.55 15.90 -16.55
CA LYS A 77 -17.65 17.24 -17.16
C LYS A 77 -18.97 17.81 -16.68
N VAL A 78 -18.91 18.78 -15.77
CA VAL A 78 -20.06 19.60 -15.41
C VAL A 78 -20.39 20.42 -16.66
N PRO A 79 -21.59 20.30 -17.25
CA PRO A 79 -21.95 21.14 -18.38
C PRO A 79 -21.95 22.61 -17.93
N GLU A 80 -21.38 23.47 -18.77
CA GLU A 80 -21.40 24.92 -18.57
C GLU A 80 -22.86 25.38 -18.61
N ASN A 81 -23.26 26.10 -17.55
CA ASN A 81 -24.62 26.60 -17.35
C ASN A 81 -24.83 27.91 -18.12
#